data_AF-A0A967EXE3-F1
#
_entry.id   AF-A0A967EXE3-F1
#
_cell.length_a   1.000
_cell.length_b   1.000
_cell.length_c   1.000
_cell.angle_alpha   90.00
_cell.angle_beta   90.00
_cell.angle_gamma   90.00
#
_symmetry.space_group_name_H-M   'P 1'
#
loop_
_entity.id
_entity.type
_entity.pdbx_description
1 polymer ?
#
loop_
_entity_poly.entity_id
_entity_poly.type
_entity_poly.pdbx_seq_one_letter_code
_entity_poly.pdbx_strand_id
1 'polypeptide(L)'
;MQEFDLAWDAGLLVHAAALLQVFGFLNRGQLMLRCFVLAGNLLYIPFYYFHPEQPLLGAIFWSSVLATAGLIGIIRLLLDRRQRPGDRNDESFLNILKVLSPGEFRRLMQMAEWHTADRSVELTRQGEAVPSLYFVTGGQVEIEKDGRSFASGPGVFIGEVSFLIGGAATATVHARTGTEYIAWPRDALRKAIQRTPTLGASMERLFNQELARKVAVSWGH
;
A
#
# COMPACT_ATOMS: atom_id res chain seq x y z
N MET A 1 34.94 47.01 -5.90
CA MET A 1 35.65 45.84 -6.46
C MET A 1 35.36 44.64 -5.56
N GLN A 2 34.13 44.13 -5.62
CA GLN A 2 33.66 42.95 -4.86
C GLN A 2 32.39 42.37 -5.51
N GLU A 3 32.40 42.22 -6.83
CA GLU A 3 31.27 41.64 -7.60
C GLU A 3 31.63 40.31 -8.30
N PHE A 4 32.91 39.92 -8.29
CA PHE A 4 33.39 38.76 -9.05
C PHE A 4 33.22 37.41 -8.35
N ASP A 5 33.01 37.36 -7.02
CA ASP A 5 32.83 36.09 -6.29
C ASP A 5 31.37 35.58 -6.29
N LEU A 6 30.37 36.46 -6.40
CA LEU A 6 28.96 36.06 -6.30
C LEU A 6 28.45 35.33 -7.55
N ALA A 7 29.04 35.63 -8.72
CA ALA A 7 28.61 35.07 -10.00
C ALA A 7 28.98 33.59 -10.18
N TRP A 8 30.11 33.15 -9.61
CA TRP A 8 30.51 31.74 -9.61
C TRP A 8 29.61 30.90 -8.71
N ASP A 9 29.18 31.44 -7.56
CA ASP A 9 28.30 30.78 -6.60
C ASP A 9 26.86 30.63 -7.12
N ALA A 10 26.36 31.64 -7.85
CA ALA A 10 25.04 31.63 -8.46
C ALA A 10 24.93 30.59 -9.60
N GLY A 11 25.98 30.41 -10.39
CA GLY A 11 26.06 29.36 -11.40
C GLY A 11 26.00 27.96 -10.78
N LEU A 12 26.70 27.75 -9.66
CA LEU A 12 26.67 26.49 -8.89
C LEU A 12 25.26 26.17 -8.38
N LEU A 13 24.51 27.16 -7.90
CA LEU A 13 23.11 27.01 -7.47
C LEU A 13 22.19 26.49 -8.58
N VAL A 14 22.35 26.98 -9.81
CA VAL A 14 21.57 26.52 -10.98
C VAL A 14 21.87 25.07 -11.33
N HIS A 15 23.16 24.70 -11.34
CA HIS A 15 23.58 23.33 -11.61
C HIS A 15 23.12 22.38 -10.51
N ALA A 16 23.21 22.80 -9.24
CA ALA A 16 22.70 22.04 -8.10
C ALA A 16 21.18 21.82 -8.21
N ALA A 17 20.40 22.86 -8.51
CA ALA A 17 18.95 22.76 -8.69
C ALA A 17 18.58 21.83 -9.86
N ALA A 18 19.30 21.90 -10.98
CA ALA A 18 19.12 21.03 -12.13
C ALA A 18 19.43 19.55 -11.78
N LEU A 19 20.53 19.30 -11.06
CA LEU A 19 20.91 17.96 -10.61
C LEU A 19 19.87 17.36 -9.66
N LEU A 20 19.32 18.15 -8.74
CA LEU A 20 18.21 17.75 -7.88
C LEU A 20 17.01 17.31 -8.72
N GLN A 21 16.60 18.09 -9.72
CA GLN A 21 15.47 17.72 -10.60
C GLN A 21 15.73 16.44 -11.40
N VAL A 22 16.92 16.29 -11.99
CA VAL A 22 17.32 15.08 -12.72
C VAL A 22 17.30 13.85 -11.82
N PHE A 23 17.82 13.96 -10.59
CA PHE A 23 17.78 12.88 -9.61
C PHE A 23 16.34 12.56 -9.19
N GLY A 24 15.46 13.56 -9.15
CA GLY A 24 14.02 13.38 -9.01
C GLY A 24 13.45 12.46 -10.09
N PHE A 25 13.72 12.73 -11.37
CA PHE A 25 13.24 11.93 -12.50
C PHE A 25 13.82 10.51 -12.56
N LEU A 26 15.03 10.31 -12.02
CA LEU A 26 15.68 9.00 -11.98
C LEU A 26 15.10 8.08 -10.89
N ASN A 27 14.52 8.66 -9.84
CA ASN A 27 13.93 7.91 -8.73
C ASN A 27 12.55 7.35 -9.10
N ARG A 28 12.37 6.03 -8.90
CA ARG A 28 11.09 5.34 -9.15
C ARG A 28 9.99 5.68 -8.13
N GLY A 29 10.32 6.32 -7.01
CA GLY A 29 9.36 6.67 -5.96
C GLY A 29 8.61 7.97 -6.25
N GLN A 30 7.27 7.92 -6.28
CA GLN A 30 6.42 9.10 -6.51
C GLN A 30 6.64 10.24 -5.48
N LEU A 31 7.06 9.91 -4.26
CA LEU A 31 7.36 10.90 -3.21
C LEU A 31 8.71 11.58 -3.44
N MET A 32 9.76 10.80 -3.70
CA MET A 32 11.12 11.33 -3.89
C MET A 32 11.17 12.27 -5.08
N LEU A 33 10.58 11.89 -6.22
CA LEU A 33 10.48 12.76 -7.39
C LEU A 33 9.90 14.14 -7.03
N ARG A 34 8.78 14.17 -6.30
CA ARG A 34 8.12 15.42 -5.93
C ARG A 34 8.95 16.25 -4.94
N CYS A 35 9.62 15.62 -3.98
CA CYS A 35 10.50 16.30 -3.03
C CYS A 35 11.71 16.95 -3.73
N PHE A 36 12.35 16.22 -4.65
CA PHE A 36 13.49 16.72 -5.42
C PHE A 36 13.09 17.88 -6.35
N VAL A 37 11.94 17.77 -7.04
CA VAL A 37 11.42 18.85 -7.89
C VAL A 37 11.04 20.09 -7.08
N LEU A 38 10.42 19.91 -5.91
CA LEU A 38 10.09 21.02 -5.01
C LEU A 38 11.36 21.73 -4.52
N ALA A 39 12.37 20.99 -4.07
CA ALA A 39 13.64 21.54 -3.64
C ALA A 39 14.34 22.33 -4.75
N GLY A 40 14.36 21.81 -5.99
CA GLY A 40 14.92 22.51 -7.14
C GLY A 40 14.18 23.81 -7.46
N ASN A 41 12.84 23.82 -7.41
CA ASN A 41 12.06 25.04 -7.64
C ASN A 41 12.29 26.10 -6.55
N LEU A 42 12.45 25.69 -5.28
CA LEU A 42 12.75 26.61 -4.19
C LEU A 42 14.13 27.25 -4.30
N LEU A 43 15.11 26.56 -4.92
CA LEU A 43 16.44 27.11 -5.20
C LEU A 43 16.44 28.06 -6.41
N TYR A 44 15.58 27.83 -7.41
CA TYR A 44 15.48 28.70 -8.58
C TYR A 44 14.87 30.08 -8.29
N ILE A 45 13.93 30.16 -7.34
CA ILE A 45 13.25 31.41 -6.98
C ILE A 45 14.23 32.54 -6.55
N PRO A 46 15.14 32.33 -5.57
CA PRO A 46 16.10 33.36 -5.19
C PRO A 46 17.11 33.66 -6.31
N PHE A 47 17.50 32.66 -7.12
CA PHE A 47 18.38 32.89 -8.27
C PHE A 47 17.75 33.85 -9.30
N TYR A 48 16.48 33.65 -9.65
CA TYR A 48 15.75 34.52 -10.59
C TYR A 48 15.46 35.92 -10.05
N TYR A 49 15.58 36.12 -8.74
CA TYR A 49 15.36 37.41 -8.08
C TYR A 49 16.65 38.22 -7.92
N PHE A 50 17.75 37.58 -7.49
CA PHE A 50 18.97 38.30 -7.11
C PHE A 50 20.05 38.39 -8.19
N HIS A 51 20.03 37.50 -9.18
CA HIS A 51 21.12 37.41 -10.15
C HIS A 51 20.96 38.28 -11.43
N PRO A 52 19.78 38.34 -12.08
CA PRO A 52 19.61 39.19 -13.26
C PRO A 52 19.43 40.68 -12.88
N GLU A 53 19.89 41.59 -13.74
CA GLU A 53 19.74 43.06 -13.55
C GLU A 53 18.27 43.52 -13.39
N GLN A 54 17.34 42.75 -13.96
CA GLN A 54 15.92 42.88 -13.71
C GLN A 54 15.37 41.52 -13.28
N PRO A 55 14.54 41.45 -12.21
CA PRO A 55 14.00 40.19 -11.73
C PRO A 55 13.15 39.52 -12.80
N LEU A 56 13.43 38.24 -13.06
CA LEU A 56 12.70 37.42 -14.03
C LEU A 56 11.37 36.96 -13.43
N LEU A 57 10.43 37.89 -13.27
CA LEU A 57 9.13 37.65 -12.62
C LEU A 57 8.34 36.51 -13.26
N GLY A 58 8.45 36.33 -14.58
CA GLY A 58 7.82 35.21 -15.30
C GLY A 58 8.36 33.84 -14.85
N ALA A 59 9.67 33.74 -14.62
CA ALA A 59 10.29 32.50 -14.15
C ALA A 59 9.93 32.23 -12.69
N ILE A 60 9.96 33.27 -11.84
CA ILE A 60 9.55 33.19 -10.43
C ILE A 60 8.08 32.75 -10.31
N PHE A 61 7.20 33.31 -11.13
CA PHE A 61 5.79 32.94 -11.17
C PHE A 61 5.61 31.45 -11.49
N TRP A 62 6.21 30.97 -12.58
CA TRP A 62 6.09 29.56 -12.97
C TRP A 62 6.75 28.60 -11.97
N SER A 63 7.91 28.94 -11.41
CA SER A 63 8.55 28.16 -10.33
C SER A 63 7.69 28.08 -9.07
N SER A 64 6.98 29.17 -8.72
CA SER A 64 6.06 29.21 -7.57
C SER A 64 4.81 28.35 -7.81
N VAL A 65 4.25 28.39 -9.04
CA VAL A 65 3.14 27.52 -9.44
C VAL A 65 3.54 26.04 -9.37
N LEU A 66 4.71 25.68 -9.91
CA LEU A 66 5.23 24.32 -9.88
C LEU A 66 5.54 23.84 -8.45
N ALA A 67 6.12 24.70 -7.62
CA ALA A 67 6.36 24.41 -6.20
C ALA A 67 5.05 24.14 -5.45
N THR A 68 4.03 24.97 -5.68
CA THR A 68 2.72 24.81 -5.04
C THR A 68 2.03 23.52 -5.49
N ALA A 69 2.03 23.23 -6.80
CA ALA A 69 1.46 21.98 -7.33
C ALA A 69 2.21 20.74 -6.79
N GLY A 70 3.54 20.82 -6.70
CA GLY A 70 4.39 19.80 -6.08
C GLY A 70 4.04 19.57 -4.62
N LEU A 71 3.91 20.65 -3.84
CA LEU A 71 3.55 20.63 -2.43
C LEU A 71 2.15 20.05 -2.19
N ILE A 72 1.14 20.46 -2.97
CA ILE A 72 -0.21 19.86 -2.90
C ILE A 72 -0.14 18.36 -3.19
N GLY A 73 0.66 17.96 -4.18
CA GLY A 73 0.86 16.54 -4.50
C GLY A 73 1.52 15.76 -3.35
N ILE A 74 2.52 16.33 -2.69
CA ILE A 74 3.19 15.73 -1.52
C ILE A 74 2.20 15.65 -0.35
N ILE A 75 1.48 16.73 -0.05
CA ILE A 75 0.48 16.78 1.01
C ILE A 75 -0.61 15.74 0.75
N ARG A 76 -1.14 15.67 -0.47
CA ARG A 76 -2.08 14.61 -0.85
C ARG A 76 -1.46 13.24 -0.67
N LEU A 77 -0.23 12.98 -1.09
CA LEU A 77 0.43 11.68 -0.91
C LEU A 77 0.72 11.32 0.56
N LEU A 78 0.99 12.30 1.41
CA LEU A 78 1.25 12.11 2.85
C LEU A 78 -0.05 11.96 3.66
N LEU A 79 -1.09 12.72 3.30
CA LEU A 79 -2.43 12.61 3.89
C LEU A 79 -3.15 11.35 3.41
N ASP A 80 -2.95 11.00 2.14
CA ASP A 80 -3.40 9.75 1.53
C ASP A 80 -2.38 8.64 1.84
N ARG A 81 -2.10 8.47 3.15
CA ARG A 81 -1.46 7.25 3.69
C ARG A 81 -2.23 5.98 3.33
N ARG A 82 -3.41 6.10 2.71
CA ARG A 82 -4.03 5.12 1.82
C ARG A 82 -3.22 5.00 0.52
N GLN A 83 -1.97 4.56 0.62
CA GLN A 83 -1.29 4.00 -0.55
C GLN A 83 -2.24 2.97 -1.14
N ARG A 84 -2.60 3.12 -2.42
CA ARG A 84 -3.44 2.15 -3.14
C ARG A 84 -2.99 0.75 -2.76
N PRO A 85 -3.78 0.02 -1.96
CA PRO A 85 -3.35 -1.29 -1.53
C PRO A 85 -3.38 -2.15 -2.80
N GLY A 86 -2.19 -2.49 -3.30
CA GLY A 86 -2.02 -3.01 -4.66
C GLY A 86 -0.70 -2.61 -5.34
N ASP A 87 0.01 -1.58 -4.86
CA ASP A 87 1.37 -1.26 -5.37
C ASP A 87 2.50 -1.96 -4.59
N ARG A 88 2.19 -2.50 -3.40
CA ARG A 88 3.02 -3.55 -2.81
C ARG A 88 2.71 -4.84 -3.56
N ASN A 89 3.53 -5.13 -4.58
CA ASN A 89 3.91 -6.49 -4.95
C ASN A 89 4.50 -7.18 -3.70
N ASP A 90 3.67 -7.45 -2.71
CA ASP A 90 4.09 -8.11 -1.50
C ASP A 90 4.36 -9.55 -1.90
N GLU A 91 5.64 -9.90 -2.01
CA GLU A 91 6.03 -11.19 -2.60
C GLU A 91 5.38 -12.35 -1.86
N SER A 92 5.11 -12.21 -0.56
CA SER A 92 4.34 -13.17 0.23
C SER A 92 2.93 -13.37 -0.29
N PHE A 93 2.20 -12.30 -0.62
CA PHE A 93 0.86 -12.36 -1.19
C PHE A 93 0.87 -13.03 -2.57
N LEU A 94 1.79 -12.61 -3.45
CA LEU A 94 1.94 -13.21 -4.77
C LEU A 94 2.33 -14.69 -4.68
N ASN A 95 3.23 -15.04 -3.77
CA ASN A 95 3.68 -16.41 -3.57
C ASN A 95 2.55 -17.33 -3.12
N ILE A 96 1.69 -16.89 -2.21
CA ILE A 96 0.55 -17.69 -1.75
C ILE A 96 -0.47 -17.89 -2.89
N LEU A 97 -0.64 -16.87 -3.75
CA LEU A 97 -1.58 -16.93 -4.86
C LEU A 97 -1.02 -17.56 -6.15
N LYS A 98 0.25 -18.01 -6.17
CA LYS A 98 0.83 -18.77 -7.31
C LYS A 98 0.07 -20.05 -7.65
N VAL A 99 -0.73 -20.57 -6.71
CA VAL A 99 -1.61 -21.73 -6.94
C VAL A 99 -2.73 -21.39 -7.93
N LEU A 100 -3.10 -20.11 -8.07
CA LEU A 100 -4.12 -19.63 -9.00
C LEU A 100 -3.50 -19.42 -10.39
N SER A 101 -4.22 -19.82 -11.44
CA SER A 101 -3.86 -19.42 -12.81
C SER A 101 -3.99 -17.90 -12.97
N PRO A 102 -3.31 -17.27 -13.97
CA PRO A 102 -3.41 -15.82 -14.18
C PRO A 102 -4.84 -15.30 -14.37
N GLY A 103 -5.72 -16.11 -14.99
CA GLY A 103 -7.12 -15.77 -15.16
C GLY A 103 -7.92 -15.83 -13.86
N GLU A 104 -7.67 -16.84 -13.02
CA GLU A 104 -8.28 -16.99 -11.70
C GLU A 104 -7.81 -15.89 -10.75
N PHE A 105 -6.51 -15.61 -10.72
CA PHE A 105 -5.93 -14.50 -9.97
C PHE A 105 -6.60 -13.17 -10.36
N ARG A 106 -6.68 -12.87 -11.66
CA ARG A 106 -7.33 -11.65 -12.14
C ARG A 106 -8.79 -11.56 -11.68
N ARG A 107 -9.55 -12.65 -11.77
CA ARG A 107 -10.94 -12.69 -11.31
C ARG A 107 -11.05 -12.48 -9.81
N LEU A 108 -10.20 -13.12 -9.01
CA LEU A 108 -10.16 -12.93 -7.57
C LEU A 108 -9.85 -11.47 -7.21
N MET A 109 -8.87 -10.87 -7.90
CA MET A 109 -8.50 -9.46 -7.68
C MET A 109 -9.58 -8.48 -8.13
N GLN A 110 -10.41 -8.80 -9.12
CA GLN A 110 -11.53 -7.95 -9.51
C GLN A 110 -12.60 -7.80 -8.43
N MET A 111 -12.64 -8.72 -7.47
CA MET A 111 -13.58 -8.70 -6.34
C MET A 111 -12.90 -8.31 -5.02
N ALA A 112 -11.61 -8.00 -5.05
CA ALA A 112 -10.83 -7.66 -3.87
C ALA A 112 -11.16 -6.24 -3.40
N GLU A 113 -11.67 -6.12 -2.19
CA GLU A 113 -11.86 -4.85 -1.50
C GLU A 113 -10.68 -4.64 -0.55
N TRP A 114 -9.96 -3.53 -0.73
CA TRP A 114 -8.77 -3.28 0.06
C TRP A 114 -9.06 -2.28 1.18
N HIS A 115 -8.57 -2.59 2.37
CA HIS A 115 -8.86 -1.83 3.57
C HIS A 115 -7.60 -1.56 4.39
N THR A 116 -7.63 -0.45 5.11
CA THR A 116 -6.70 -0.12 6.18
C THR A 116 -7.52 0.21 7.41
N ALA A 117 -7.22 -0.46 8.52
CA ALA A 117 -7.96 -0.29 9.77
C ALA A 117 -7.55 1.02 10.47
N ASP A 118 -8.38 2.06 10.38
CA ASP A 118 -8.12 3.35 11.09
C ASP A 118 -8.34 3.24 12.61
N ARG A 119 -8.97 2.16 13.06
CA ARG A 119 -9.22 1.78 14.46
C ARG A 119 -9.24 0.25 14.57
N SER A 120 -9.42 -0.29 15.77
CA SER A 120 -9.70 -1.72 15.91
C SER A 120 -11.00 -2.09 15.16
N VAL A 121 -10.92 -3.04 14.24
CA VAL A 121 -12.05 -3.53 13.43
C VAL A 121 -12.24 -5.01 13.68
N GLU A 122 -13.44 -5.42 14.10
CA GLU A 122 -13.82 -6.83 14.15
C GLU A 122 -14.03 -7.36 12.72
N LEU A 123 -13.22 -8.32 12.32
CA LEU A 123 -13.33 -8.99 11.02
C LEU A 123 -14.28 -10.19 11.11
N THR A 124 -14.20 -10.95 12.21
CA THR A 124 -15.05 -12.11 12.47
C THR A 124 -15.40 -12.19 13.95
N ARG A 125 -16.54 -12.81 14.26
CA ARG A 125 -16.94 -13.19 15.62
C ARG A 125 -17.15 -14.69 15.72
N GLN A 126 -16.54 -15.33 16.72
CA GLN A 126 -16.69 -16.76 16.96
C GLN A 126 -18.17 -17.15 17.09
N GLY A 127 -18.60 -18.17 16.35
CA GLY A 127 -19.99 -18.63 16.35
C GLY A 127 -20.94 -17.87 15.41
N GLU A 128 -20.51 -16.78 14.77
CA GLU A 128 -21.32 -16.03 13.81
C GLU A 128 -20.95 -16.32 12.35
N ALA A 129 -21.86 -15.98 11.44
CA ALA A 129 -21.61 -16.10 10.01
C ALA A 129 -20.50 -15.13 9.57
N VAL A 130 -19.48 -15.66 8.88
CA VAL A 130 -18.41 -14.84 8.31
C VAL A 130 -18.92 -14.10 7.06
N PRO A 131 -18.87 -12.75 7.02
CA PRO A 131 -19.41 -11.96 5.92
C PRO A 131 -18.48 -11.92 4.69
N SER A 132 -17.17 -11.98 4.92
CA SER A 132 -16.14 -11.94 3.87
C SER A 132 -14.98 -12.85 4.24
N LEU A 133 -14.29 -13.35 3.22
CA LEU A 133 -12.96 -13.91 3.42
C LEU A 133 -11.96 -12.75 3.52
N TYR A 134 -11.02 -12.80 4.46
CA TYR A 134 -10.01 -11.76 4.60
C TYR A 134 -8.59 -12.30 4.43
N PHE A 135 -7.68 -11.47 3.94
CA PHE A 135 -6.25 -11.73 3.92
C PHE A 135 -5.48 -10.53 4.47
N VAL A 136 -4.64 -10.75 5.48
CA VAL A 136 -3.86 -9.69 6.12
C VAL A 136 -2.58 -9.47 5.32
N THR A 137 -2.43 -8.29 4.72
CA THR A 137 -1.25 -7.91 3.91
C THR A 137 -0.22 -7.13 4.72
N GLY A 138 -0.61 -6.50 5.83
CA GLY A 138 0.30 -5.71 6.66
C GLY A 138 -0.27 -5.45 8.05
N GLY A 139 0.60 -5.22 9.04
CA GLY A 139 0.19 -4.98 10.42
C GLY A 139 -0.06 -6.27 11.22
N GLN A 140 -1.02 -6.22 12.16
CA GLN A 140 -1.22 -7.29 13.14
C GLN A 140 -2.71 -7.46 13.46
N VAL A 141 -3.16 -8.71 13.49
CA VAL A 141 -4.49 -9.09 13.97
C VAL A 141 -4.40 -9.74 15.35
N GLU A 142 -5.46 -9.57 16.14
CA GLU A 142 -5.67 -10.25 17.40
C GLU A 142 -6.75 -11.31 17.20
N ILE A 143 -6.42 -12.55 17.51
CA ILE A 143 -7.27 -13.72 17.32
C ILE A 143 -7.62 -14.26 18.70
N GLU A 144 -8.91 -14.33 18.98
CA GLU A 144 -9.46 -14.90 20.21
C GLU A 144 -10.23 -16.18 19.86
N LYS A 145 -9.81 -17.28 20.47
CA LYS A 145 -10.45 -18.59 20.31
C LYS A 145 -10.53 -19.31 21.64
N ASP A 146 -11.73 -19.72 22.03
CA ASP A 146 -11.98 -20.53 23.24
C ASP A 146 -11.37 -19.91 24.52
N GLY A 147 -11.47 -18.57 24.64
CA GLY A 147 -10.93 -17.81 25.76
C GLY A 147 -9.42 -17.60 25.74
N ARG A 148 -8.72 -17.99 24.67
CA ARG A 148 -7.29 -17.73 24.45
C ARG A 148 -7.11 -16.67 23.36
N SER A 149 -6.36 -15.62 23.67
CA SER A 149 -6.00 -14.56 22.74
C SER A 149 -4.54 -14.71 22.29
N PHE A 150 -4.28 -14.62 21.00
CA PHE A 150 -2.93 -14.53 20.43
C PHE A 150 -2.93 -13.56 19.26
N ALA A 151 -1.77 -12.96 18.98
CA ALA A 151 -1.62 -12.06 17.87
C ALA A 151 -0.99 -12.76 16.65
N SER A 152 -1.42 -12.38 15.45
CA SER A 152 -0.88 -12.89 14.19
C SER A 152 -0.46 -11.76 13.28
N GLY A 153 0.67 -11.94 12.59
CA GLY A 153 1.20 -10.98 11.64
C GLY A 153 0.60 -11.14 10.23
N PRO A 154 1.18 -10.47 9.22
CA PRO A 154 0.74 -10.56 7.83
C PRO A 154 0.90 -11.96 7.23
N GLY A 155 0.25 -12.20 6.09
CA GLY A 155 0.33 -13.46 5.36
C GLY A 155 -0.59 -14.55 5.90
N VAL A 156 -1.71 -14.16 6.50
CA VAL A 156 -2.72 -15.08 7.05
C VAL A 156 -4.09 -14.79 6.45
N PHE A 157 -4.81 -15.86 6.08
CA PHE A 157 -6.23 -15.77 5.81
C PHE A 157 -7.04 -15.86 7.12
N ILE A 158 -8.15 -15.13 7.13
CA ILE A 158 -9.15 -15.13 8.18
C ILE A 158 -10.50 -15.48 7.55
N GLY A 159 -11.21 -16.44 8.14
CA GLY A 159 -12.50 -16.93 7.65
C GLY A 159 -12.40 -18.07 6.64
N GLU A 160 -11.19 -18.55 6.37
CA GLU A 160 -10.87 -19.68 5.49
C GLU A 160 -11.56 -20.97 5.93
N VAL A 161 -11.63 -21.23 7.24
CA VAL A 161 -12.26 -22.45 7.77
C VAL A 161 -13.77 -22.42 7.55
N SER A 162 -14.42 -21.29 7.86
CA SER A 162 -15.85 -21.08 7.60
C SER A 162 -16.16 -21.13 6.09
N PHE A 163 -15.22 -20.67 5.26
CA PHE A 163 -15.35 -20.72 3.82
C PHE A 163 -15.25 -22.16 3.27
N LEU A 164 -14.28 -22.95 3.73
CA LEU A 164 -14.07 -24.34 3.28
C LEU A 164 -15.18 -25.29 3.74
N ILE A 165 -15.38 -25.36 5.05
CA ILE A 165 -16.22 -26.39 5.69
C ILE A 165 -17.69 -25.95 5.70
N GLY A 166 -17.95 -24.66 5.47
CA GLY A 166 -19.23 -24.05 5.78
C GLY A 166 -19.38 -23.82 7.29
N GLY A 167 -20.42 -23.06 7.65
CA GLY A 167 -20.71 -22.74 9.05
C GLY A 167 -20.14 -21.40 9.53
N ALA A 168 -20.07 -21.25 10.84
CA ALA A 168 -19.71 -20.01 11.53
C ALA A 168 -18.18 -19.83 11.68
N ALA A 169 -17.76 -18.64 12.10
CA ALA A 169 -16.36 -18.36 12.40
C ALA A 169 -15.89 -19.20 13.59
N THR A 170 -14.67 -19.73 13.51
CA THR A 170 -14.05 -20.54 14.56
C THR A 170 -13.34 -19.71 15.63
N ALA A 171 -13.17 -18.41 15.39
CA ALA A 171 -12.50 -17.47 16.27
C ALA A 171 -13.04 -16.05 16.03
N THR A 172 -12.96 -15.22 17.06
CA THR A 172 -13.16 -13.78 16.95
C THR A 172 -11.83 -13.15 16.53
N VAL A 173 -11.85 -12.28 15.52
CA VAL A 173 -10.62 -11.66 15.01
C VAL A 173 -10.79 -10.16 14.90
N HIS A 174 -9.86 -9.42 15.50
CA HIS A 174 -9.78 -7.98 15.43
C HIS A 174 -8.53 -7.54 14.66
N ALA A 175 -8.71 -6.76 13.61
CA ALA A 175 -7.62 -6.03 12.97
C ALA A 175 -7.25 -4.84 13.85
N ARG A 176 -5.98 -4.75 14.28
CA ARG A 176 -5.49 -3.60 15.06
C ARG A 176 -5.38 -2.36 14.18
N THR A 177 -5.34 -1.19 14.80
CA THR A 177 -5.11 0.08 14.09
C THR A 177 -3.85 0.00 13.21
N GLY A 178 -3.95 0.41 11.96
CA GLY A 178 -2.88 0.36 10.96
C GLY A 178 -2.78 -0.96 10.19
N THR A 179 -3.64 -1.95 10.46
CA THR A 179 -3.65 -3.23 9.73
C THR A 179 -4.17 -3.03 8.30
N GLU A 180 -3.42 -3.53 7.33
CA GLU A 180 -3.78 -3.56 5.91
C GLU A 180 -4.31 -4.96 5.58
N TYR A 181 -5.49 -5.05 4.97
CA TYR A 181 -6.11 -6.32 4.63
C TYR A 181 -6.98 -6.23 3.36
N ILE A 182 -7.14 -7.37 2.71
CA ILE A 182 -8.06 -7.56 1.59
C ILE A 182 -9.29 -8.28 2.11
N ALA A 183 -10.47 -7.86 1.68
CA ALA A 183 -11.74 -8.53 1.90
C ALA A 183 -12.32 -9.00 0.56
N TRP A 184 -12.81 -10.23 0.54
CA TRP A 184 -13.63 -10.76 -0.54
C TRP A 184 -15.02 -11.08 0.01
N PRO A 185 -16.06 -10.29 -0.36
CA PRO A 185 -17.43 -10.55 0.07
C PRO A 185 -17.84 -11.98 -0.24
N ARG A 186 -18.40 -12.68 0.75
CA ARG A 186 -18.71 -14.11 0.66
C ARG A 186 -19.61 -14.42 -0.53
N ASP A 187 -20.62 -13.60 -0.77
CA ASP A 187 -21.57 -13.81 -1.87
C ASP A 187 -20.93 -13.61 -3.24
N ALA A 188 -20.07 -12.60 -3.39
CA ALA A 188 -19.34 -12.35 -4.63
C ALA A 188 -18.38 -13.51 -4.92
N LEU A 189 -17.63 -13.95 -3.92
CA LEU A 189 -16.68 -15.04 -4.02
C LEU A 189 -17.37 -16.38 -4.34
N ARG A 190 -18.51 -16.67 -3.68
CA ARG A 190 -19.31 -17.88 -3.97
C ARG A 190 -19.88 -17.86 -5.39
N LYS A 191 -20.40 -16.73 -5.87
CA LYS A 191 -20.86 -16.58 -7.26
C LYS A 191 -19.72 -16.78 -8.26
N ALA A 192 -18.52 -16.31 -7.96
CA ALA A 192 -17.36 -16.51 -8.82
C ALA A 192 -16.95 -17.98 -8.90
N ILE A 193 -16.95 -18.70 -7.77
CA ILE A 193 -16.67 -20.15 -7.75
C ILE A 193 -17.74 -20.93 -8.53
N GLN A 194 -19.02 -20.59 -8.37
CA GLN A 194 -20.11 -21.23 -9.13
C GLN A 194 -19.94 -21.04 -10.64
N ARG A 195 -19.49 -19.86 -11.08
CA ARG A 195 -19.22 -19.58 -12.50
C ARG A 195 -17.91 -20.21 -13.00
N THR A 196 -16.99 -20.56 -12.12
CA THR A 196 -15.66 -21.08 -12.48
C THR A 196 -15.25 -22.12 -11.44
N PRO A 197 -15.68 -23.38 -11.60
CA PRO A 197 -15.39 -24.44 -10.64
C PRO A 197 -13.89 -24.66 -10.37
N THR A 198 -13.04 -24.40 -11.36
CA THR A 198 -11.57 -24.48 -11.20
C THR A 198 -11.04 -23.50 -10.15
N LEU A 199 -11.65 -22.31 -10.02
CA LEU A 199 -11.29 -21.33 -8.99
C LEU A 199 -11.56 -21.91 -7.60
N GLY A 200 -12.68 -22.61 -7.41
CA GLY A 200 -12.99 -23.29 -6.15
C GLY A 200 -11.92 -24.31 -5.77
N ALA A 201 -11.57 -25.21 -6.69
CA ALA A 201 -10.52 -26.21 -6.46
C ALA A 201 -9.15 -25.58 -6.19
N SER A 202 -8.81 -24.47 -6.85
CA SER A 202 -7.56 -23.75 -6.60
C SER A 202 -7.55 -23.05 -5.23
N MET A 203 -8.68 -22.48 -4.81
CA MET A 203 -8.83 -21.90 -3.47
C MET A 203 -8.77 -22.95 -2.37
N GLU A 204 -9.41 -24.12 -2.56
CA GLU A 204 -9.32 -25.23 -1.62
C GLU A 204 -7.87 -25.70 -1.43
N ARG A 205 -7.12 -25.85 -2.53
CA ARG A 205 -5.69 -26.19 -2.46
C ARG A 205 -4.88 -25.14 -1.70
N LEU A 206 -5.15 -23.86 -1.94
CA LEU A 206 -4.49 -22.75 -1.26
C LEU A 206 -4.74 -22.80 0.25
N PHE A 207 -5.99 -22.96 0.68
CA PHE A 207 -6.33 -23.03 2.09
C PHE A 207 -5.78 -24.30 2.77
N ASN A 208 -5.80 -25.44 2.09
CA ASN A 208 -5.22 -26.67 2.64
C ASN A 208 -3.72 -26.55 2.88
N GLN A 209 -2.98 -25.89 1.97
CA GLN A 209 -1.54 -25.60 2.17
C GLN A 209 -1.31 -24.67 3.35
N GLU A 210 -2.13 -23.62 3.49
CA GLU A 210 -2.02 -22.69 4.60
C GLU A 210 -2.38 -23.32 5.96
N LEU A 211 -3.46 -24.09 6.02
CA LEU A 211 -3.87 -24.82 7.22
C LEU A 211 -2.81 -25.83 7.62
N ALA A 212 -2.25 -26.59 6.67
CA ALA A 212 -1.15 -27.50 6.95
C ALA A 212 0.06 -26.75 7.55
N ARG A 213 0.38 -25.55 7.05
CA ARG A 213 1.43 -24.68 7.61
C ARG A 213 1.08 -24.23 9.04
N LYS A 214 -0.14 -23.74 9.28
CA LYS A 214 -0.62 -23.29 10.60
C LYS A 214 -0.58 -24.44 11.62
N VAL A 215 -1.03 -25.63 11.22
CA VAL A 215 -1.00 -26.84 12.06
C VAL A 215 0.45 -27.21 12.38
N ALA A 216 1.33 -27.34 11.38
CA ALA A 216 2.73 -27.71 11.60
C ALA A 216 3.46 -26.78 12.59
N VAL A 217 3.13 -25.48 12.57
CA VAL A 217 3.69 -24.49 13.51
C VAL A 217 3.05 -24.60 14.91
N SER A 218 1.76 -24.95 15.01
CA SER A 218 1.05 -25.07 16.30
C SER A 218 1.44 -26.28 17.15
N TRP A 219 2.07 -27.31 16.57
CA TRP A 219 2.51 -28.53 17.29
C TRP A 219 3.99 -28.50 17.70
N GLY A 220 4.64 -27.33 17.68
CA GLY A 220 6.04 -27.13 18.06
C GLY A 220 6.29 -26.63 19.49
N HIS A 221 5.25 -26.53 20.33
CA HIS A 221 5.34 -26.09 21.73
C HIS A 221 4.60 -27.03 22.68
#